data_AF-A0A3N5R7X4-F1
#
_entry.id   AF-A0A3N5R7X4-F1
#
_cell.length_a   1.000
_cell.length_b   1.000
_cell.length_c   1.000
_cell.angle_alpha   90.00
_cell.angle_beta   90.00
_cell.angle_gamma   90.00
#
_symmetry.space_group_name_H-M   'P 1'
#
loop_
_entity.id
_entity.type
_entity.pdbx_description
1 polymer ?
#
loop_
_entity_poly.entity_id
_entity_poly.type
_entity_poly.pdbx_seq_one_letter_code
_entity_poly.pdbx_strand_id
1 'polypeptide(L)'
;MDQPVKLVPLVCIQCGTPVPANPDEVAWVCGQCGQGLLLDHNQGLVELKISYSAGIPAGRSGKPFWVVEGKVMLNRETYRGDNNRESQQFWSHPRRFFIPAFACPLDTLVQFGAAYLAEPPDCREGAPAPFDPVVLTMEDVRYALEFIVVGIEAGRRDLMKEVQFSFELSQPELWVLP
;
A
#
# COMPACT_ATOMS: atom_id res chain seq x y z
N MET A 1 -5.77 12.33 29.21
CA MET A 1 -4.83 13.42 28.90
C MET A 1 -5.02 13.72 27.44
N ASP A 2 -5.56 14.89 27.10
CA ASP A 2 -5.68 15.32 25.70
C ASP A 2 -4.27 15.45 25.13
N GLN A 3 -4.01 14.77 24.01
CA GLN A 3 -2.80 15.01 23.24
C GLN A 3 -2.84 16.46 22.71
N PRO A 4 -1.78 17.25 22.88
CA PRO A 4 -1.74 18.60 22.35
C PRO A 4 -1.78 18.55 20.82
N VAL A 5 -2.61 19.41 20.22
CA VAL A 5 -2.67 19.60 18.77
C VAL A 5 -1.31 20.11 18.28
N LYS A 6 -0.68 19.38 17.36
CA LYS A 6 0.57 19.77 16.71
C LYS A 6 0.27 20.27 15.30
N LEU A 7 0.70 21.48 14.98
CA LEU A 7 0.65 22.01 13.62
C LEU A 7 1.96 21.70 12.91
N VAL A 8 1.88 21.12 11.72
CA VAL A 8 3.03 20.80 10.87
C VAL A 8 3.01 21.73 9.67
N PRO A 9 4.05 22.56 9.45
CA PRO A 9 4.12 23.40 8.26
C PRO A 9 4.32 22.52 7.02
N LEU A 10 3.41 22.63 6.06
CA LEU A 10 3.49 21.88 4.80
C LEU A 10 4.38 22.60 3.78
N VAL A 11 5.69 22.54 4.03
CA VAL A 11 6.75 23.05 3.14
C VAL A 11 7.75 21.94 2.82
N CYS A 12 8.30 21.96 1.61
CA CYS A 12 9.31 20.99 1.23
C CYS A 12 10.55 21.09 2.12
N ILE A 13 10.97 19.97 2.70
CA ILE A 13 12.13 19.88 3.61
C ILE A 13 13.47 20.18 2.91
N GLN A 14 13.51 20.10 1.57
CA GLN A 14 14.70 20.34 0.75
C GLN A 14 14.84 21.82 0.36
N CYS A 15 13.77 22.45 -0.14
CA CYS A 15 13.84 23.78 -0.76
C CYS A 15 12.86 24.82 -0.19
N GLY A 16 12.05 24.47 0.80
CA GLY A 16 11.12 25.38 1.48
C GLY A 16 9.86 25.75 0.69
N THR A 17 9.69 25.22 -0.53
CA THR A 17 8.50 25.48 -1.36
C THR A 17 7.24 24.94 -0.68
N PRO A 18 6.15 25.73 -0.60
CA PRO A 18 4.88 25.25 -0.07
C PRO A 18 4.37 24.02 -0.82
N VAL A 19 3.86 23.04 -0.09
CA VAL A 19 3.28 21.82 -0.65
C VAL A 19 1.80 22.09 -0.96
N PRO A 20 1.33 21.87 -2.21
CA PRO A 20 -0.07 22.06 -2.57
C PRO A 20 -0.92 20.86 -2.12
N ALA A 21 -1.07 20.69 -0.80
CA ALA A 21 -1.78 19.55 -0.22
C ALA A 21 -3.30 19.72 -0.27
N ASN A 22 -4.00 18.64 -0.66
CA ASN A 22 -5.45 18.51 -0.48
C ASN A 22 -5.77 17.87 0.89
N PRO A 23 -7.03 17.94 1.34
CA PRO A 23 -7.48 17.17 2.49
C PRO A 23 -7.16 15.68 2.33
N ASP A 24 -6.81 15.03 3.43
CA ASP A 24 -6.52 13.59 3.55
C ASP A 24 -5.30 13.09 2.77
N GLU A 25 -4.57 13.97 2.06
CA GLU A 25 -3.28 13.61 1.47
C GLU A 25 -2.22 13.42 2.54
N VAL A 26 -1.40 12.39 2.36
CA VAL A 26 -0.34 12.03 3.31
C VAL A 26 1.04 12.00 2.66
N ALA A 27 1.14 12.00 1.32
CA ALA A 27 2.41 12.06 0.63
C ALA A 27 2.35 12.92 -0.64
N TRP A 28 3.47 13.58 -0.96
CA TRP A 28 3.57 14.55 -2.05
C TRP A 28 4.93 14.48 -2.74
N VAL A 29 4.99 15.09 -3.92
CA VAL A 29 6.25 15.46 -4.59
C VAL A 29 6.33 16.98 -4.66
N CYS A 30 7.46 17.53 -4.27
CA CYS A 30 7.72 18.96 -4.43
C CYS A 30 7.77 19.31 -5.92
N GLY A 31 6.86 20.19 -6.37
CA GLY A 31 6.83 20.65 -7.76
C GLY A 31 8.05 21.47 -8.20
N GLN A 32 8.90 21.91 -7.27
CA GLN A 32 10.11 22.69 -7.58
C GLN A 32 11.38 21.84 -7.65
N CYS A 33 11.63 20.98 -6.66
CA CYS A 33 12.88 20.19 -6.59
C CYS A 33 12.69 18.68 -6.81
N GLY A 34 11.45 18.21 -6.91
CA GLY A 34 11.13 16.78 -7.09
C GLY A 34 11.24 15.93 -5.83
N GLN A 35 11.55 16.51 -4.67
CA GLN A 35 11.66 15.77 -3.40
C GLN A 35 10.32 15.15 -3.02
N GLY A 36 10.31 13.84 -2.74
CA GLY A 36 9.17 13.17 -2.13
C GLY A 36 9.07 13.46 -0.63
N LEU A 37 7.85 13.67 -0.16
CA LEU A 37 7.51 14.06 1.20
C LEU A 37 6.42 13.13 1.73
N LEU A 38 6.53 12.73 2.99
CA LEU A 38 5.51 11.96 3.72
C LEU A 38 5.15 12.71 5.00
N LEU A 39 3.86 12.78 5.33
CA LEU A 39 3.38 13.25 6.62
C LEU A 39 3.38 12.07 7.61
N ASP A 40 4.39 12.05 8.48
CA ASP A 40 4.49 11.13 9.61
C ASP A 40 3.80 11.75 10.84
N HIS A 41 2.96 10.96 11.52
CA HIS A 41 2.18 11.43 12.67
C HIS A 41 3.05 11.94 13.84
N ASN A 42 4.26 11.42 14.02
CA ASN A 42 5.15 11.76 15.12
C ASN A 42 6.15 12.86 14.72
N GLN A 43 6.76 12.69 13.55
CA GLN A 43 7.88 13.49 13.08
C GLN A 43 7.45 14.71 12.26
N GLY A 44 6.22 14.71 11.73
CA GLY A 44 5.77 15.73 10.79
C GLY A 44 6.20 15.37 9.36
N LEU A 45 6.67 16.33 8.58
CA LEU A 45 7.13 16.03 7.23
C LEU A 45 8.50 15.35 7.25
N VAL A 46 8.57 14.17 6.64
CA VAL A 46 9.79 13.38 6.45
C VAL A 46 10.04 13.12 4.97
N GLU A 47 11.26 12.69 4.65
CA GLU A 47 11.65 12.33 3.31
C GLU A 47 10.95 11.04 2.86
N LEU A 48 10.47 11.00 1.62
CA LEU A 48 9.92 9.79 1.00
C LEU A 48 10.59 9.52 -0.34
N LYS A 49 11.14 8.32 -0.52
CA LYS A 49 11.54 7.84 -1.85
C LYS A 49 10.27 7.42 -2.60
N ILE A 50 10.03 8.05 -3.75
CA ILE A 50 8.92 7.73 -4.65
C ILE A 50 9.51 7.18 -5.94
N SER A 51 9.19 5.92 -6.25
CA SER A 51 9.64 5.23 -7.45
C SER A 51 8.54 5.25 -8.51
N TYR A 52 8.92 5.37 -9.78
CA TYR A 52 7.96 5.40 -10.91
C TYR A 52 8.23 4.22 -11.81
N SER A 53 7.17 3.53 -12.24
CA SER A 53 7.31 2.43 -13.21
C SER A 53 7.61 2.96 -14.61
N ALA A 54 8.56 2.34 -15.29
CA ALA A 54 8.82 2.54 -16.72
C ALA A 54 7.62 2.19 -17.61
N GLY A 55 6.62 1.47 -17.09
CA GLY A 55 5.38 1.15 -17.78
C GLY A 55 4.40 2.31 -17.91
N ILE A 56 4.60 3.43 -17.20
CA ILE A 56 3.69 4.58 -17.25
C ILE A 56 3.83 5.26 -18.61
N PRO A 57 2.77 5.36 -19.44
CA PRO A 57 2.87 6.02 -20.73
C PRO A 57 3.20 7.50 -20.59
N ALA A 58 4.02 8.03 -21.50
CA ALA A 58 4.39 9.45 -21.48
C ALA A 58 3.15 10.37 -21.48
N GLY A 59 3.13 11.33 -20.56
CA GLY A 59 2.02 12.28 -20.41
C GLY A 59 0.75 11.69 -19.76
N ARG A 60 0.79 10.45 -19.25
CA ARG A 60 -0.28 9.88 -18.42
C ARG A 60 0.06 9.99 -16.94
N SER A 61 -1.00 10.00 -16.13
CA SER A 61 -0.90 9.89 -14.68
C SER A 61 -0.86 8.41 -14.30
N GLY A 62 0.03 8.04 -13.40
CA GLY A 62 0.05 6.71 -12.78
C GLY A 62 -0.81 6.64 -11.52
N LYS A 63 -0.87 5.45 -10.93
CA LYS A 63 -1.55 5.15 -9.67
C LYS A 63 -0.53 4.80 -8.60
N PRO A 64 -0.57 5.42 -7.40
CA PRO A 64 0.37 5.12 -6.34
C PRO A 64 -0.01 3.85 -5.56
N PHE A 65 0.97 3.01 -5.26
CA PHE A 65 0.83 1.80 -4.47
C PHE A 65 1.91 1.74 -3.41
N TRP A 66 1.52 1.35 -2.20
CA TRP A 66 2.46 0.87 -1.21
C TRP A 66 2.86 -0.55 -1.57
N VAL A 67 4.14 -0.72 -1.86
CA VAL A 67 4.74 -1.99 -2.20
C VAL A 67 5.47 -2.51 -0.97
N VAL A 68 5.09 -3.71 -0.54
CA VAL A 68 5.68 -4.34 0.64
C VAL A 68 5.96 -5.80 0.35
N GLU A 69 7.13 -6.27 0.77
CA GLU A 69 7.46 -7.69 0.72
C GLU A 69 7.14 -8.32 2.06
N GLY A 70 6.51 -9.48 2.05
CA GLY A 70 6.18 -10.11 3.30
C GLY A 70 5.68 -11.53 3.20
N LYS A 71 5.58 -12.16 4.37
CA LYS A 71 5.06 -13.51 4.53
C LYS A 71 3.76 -13.45 5.33
N VAL A 72 2.76 -14.16 4.83
CA VAL A 72 1.47 -14.36 5.49
C VAL A 72 1.50 -15.71 6.19
N MET A 73 1.36 -15.71 7.50
CA MET A 73 1.13 -16.93 8.26
C MET A 73 -0.36 -17.08 8.48
N LEU A 74 -0.96 -18.11 7.88
CA LEU A 74 -2.40 -18.35 7.94
C LEU A 74 -2.71 -19.61 8.74
N ASN A 75 -3.61 -19.46 9.72
CA ASN A 75 -4.24 -20.55 10.43
C ASN A 75 -5.76 -20.44 10.25
N ARG A 76 -6.43 -21.48 9.76
CA ARG A 76 -7.86 -21.41 9.44
C ARG A 76 -8.58 -22.66 9.95
N GLU A 77 -9.87 -22.54 10.25
CA GLU A 77 -10.74 -23.65 10.62
C GLU A 77 -11.92 -23.69 9.63
N THR A 78 -12.24 -24.85 9.08
CA THR A 78 -13.43 -25.03 8.22
C THR A 78 -14.44 -25.94 8.89
N TYR A 79 -15.72 -25.76 8.55
CA TYR A 79 -16.81 -26.60 9.09
C TYR A 79 -16.71 -28.09 8.69
N ARG A 80 -15.86 -28.45 7.71
CA ARG A 80 -15.66 -29.83 7.24
C ARG A 80 -14.35 -30.47 7.72
N GLY A 81 -13.62 -29.81 8.64
CA GLY A 81 -12.34 -30.28 9.17
C GLY A 81 -11.13 -29.49 8.62
N ASP A 82 -9.93 -29.96 8.97
CA ASP A 82 -8.66 -29.25 8.75
C ASP A 82 -8.12 -29.45 7.32
N ASN A 83 -8.79 -28.84 6.32
CA ASN A 83 -8.36 -28.90 4.92
C ASN A 83 -7.50 -27.68 4.53
N ASN A 84 -6.49 -27.38 5.36
CA ASN A 84 -5.69 -26.14 5.30
C ASN A 84 -4.55 -26.13 4.28
N ARG A 85 -4.22 -27.29 3.70
CA ARG A 85 -3.00 -27.46 2.91
C ARG A 85 -2.90 -26.52 1.71
N GLU A 86 -4.00 -26.28 1.00
CA GLU A 86 -3.98 -25.45 -0.21
C GLU A 86 -3.80 -23.95 0.12
N SER A 87 -4.47 -23.44 1.16
CA SER A 87 -4.26 -22.06 1.62
C SER A 87 -2.85 -21.88 2.18
N GLN A 88 -2.38 -22.82 3.01
CA GLN A 88 -1.03 -22.78 3.56
C GLN A 88 0.03 -22.82 2.44
N GLN A 89 -0.14 -23.66 1.42
CA GLN A 89 0.78 -23.73 0.30
C GLN A 89 0.77 -22.43 -0.51
N PHE A 90 -0.39 -21.81 -0.72
CA PHE A 90 -0.49 -20.52 -1.40
C PHE A 90 0.27 -19.40 -0.67
N TRP A 91 0.11 -19.32 0.65
CA TRP A 91 0.73 -18.28 1.50
C TRP A 91 2.14 -18.62 2.01
N SER A 92 2.62 -19.84 1.80
CA SER A 92 3.88 -20.34 2.37
C SER A 92 5.14 -19.61 1.92
N HIS A 93 5.08 -18.89 0.78
CA HIS A 93 6.21 -18.18 0.21
C HIS A 93 6.08 -16.67 0.45
N PRO A 94 7.20 -15.96 0.72
CA PRO A 94 7.20 -14.51 0.71
C PRO A 94 6.69 -13.97 -0.63
N ARG A 95 5.84 -12.95 -0.58
CA ARG A 95 5.24 -12.33 -1.75
C ARG A 95 5.37 -10.82 -1.65
N ARG A 96 5.35 -10.18 -2.81
CA ARG A 96 5.24 -8.73 -2.91
C ARG A 96 3.77 -8.38 -3.00
N PHE A 97 3.33 -7.49 -2.12
CA PHE A 97 1.99 -6.97 -2.05
C PHE A 97 1.98 -5.55 -2.59
N PHE A 98 0.89 -5.21 -3.29
CA PHE A 98 0.67 -3.93 -3.93
C PHE A 98 -0.64 -3.36 -3.40
N ILE A 99 -0.53 -2.48 -2.42
CA ILE A 99 -1.68 -1.90 -1.73
C ILE A 99 -1.97 -0.53 -2.35
N PRO A 100 -3.17 -0.30 -2.91
CA PRO A 100 -3.53 1.02 -3.43
C PRO A 100 -3.32 2.10 -2.37
N ALA A 101 -2.51 3.11 -2.70
CA ALA A 101 -2.26 4.23 -1.80
C ALA A 101 -3.22 5.41 -2.05
N PHE A 102 -4.03 5.33 -3.12
CA PHE A 102 -5.04 6.30 -3.50
C PHE A 102 -6.44 5.88 -3.04
N ALA A 103 -7.38 6.83 -3.07
CA ALA A 103 -8.76 6.57 -2.69
C ALA A 103 -9.42 5.57 -3.67
N CYS A 104 -9.85 4.42 -3.17
CA CYS A 104 -10.61 3.44 -3.94
C CYS A 104 -11.62 2.67 -3.07
N PRO A 105 -12.70 2.10 -3.66
CA PRO A 105 -13.62 1.23 -2.94
C PRO A 105 -12.92 -0.03 -2.41
N LEU A 106 -13.42 -0.58 -1.29
CA LEU A 106 -12.89 -1.81 -0.69
C LEU A 106 -12.85 -3.00 -1.66
N ASP A 107 -13.88 -3.16 -2.48
CA ASP A 107 -13.93 -4.23 -3.49
C ASP A 107 -12.79 -4.08 -4.52
N THR A 108 -12.48 -2.83 -4.91
CA THR A 108 -11.38 -2.51 -5.83
C THR A 108 -10.03 -2.81 -5.19
N LEU A 109 -9.88 -2.55 -3.90
CA LEU A 109 -8.67 -2.88 -3.13
C LEU A 109 -8.41 -4.39 -3.11
N VAL A 110 -9.45 -5.22 -2.88
CA VAL A 110 -9.34 -6.69 -2.95
C VAL A 110 -9.04 -7.17 -4.37
N GLN A 111 -9.65 -6.56 -5.39
CA GLN A 111 -9.39 -6.88 -6.80
C GLN A 111 -7.94 -6.62 -7.19
N PHE A 112 -7.37 -5.46 -6.82
CA PHE A 112 -5.95 -5.16 -7.05
C PHE A 112 -5.06 -6.14 -6.30
N GLY A 113 -5.35 -6.40 -5.02
CA GLY A 113 -4.59 -7.35 -4.22
C GLY A 113 -4.55 -8.74 -4.83
N ALA A 114 -5.70 -9.28 -5.26
CA ALA A 114 -5.78 -10.58 -5.90
C ALA A 114 -5.09 -10.60 -7.28
N ALA A 115 -5.33 -9.58 -8.11
CA ALA A 115 -4.75 -9.49 -9.45
C ALA A 115 -3.22 -9.41 -9.40
N TYR A 116 -2.66 -8.53 -8.56
CA TYR A 116 -1.20 -8.35 -8.46
C TYR A 116 -0.49 -9.45 -7.68
N LEU A 117 -1.20 -10.27 -6.90
CA LEU A 117 -0.63 -11.52 -6.38
C LEU A 117 -0.51 -12.61 -7.44
N ALA A 118 -1.43 -12.62 -8.42
CA ALA A 118 -1.41 -13.58 -9.53
C ALA A 118 -0.42 -13.14 -10.62
N GLU A 119 -0.44 -11.86 -10.97
CA GLU A 119 0.41 -11.24 -11.98
C GLU A 119 1.02 -9.94 -11.43
N PRO A 120 2.16 -10.04 -10.71
CA PRO A 120 2.84 -8.87 -10.15
C PRO A 120 3.30 -7.92 -11.25
N PRO A 121 3.04 -6.61 -11.13
CA PRO A 121 3.53 -5.62 -12.08
C PRO A 121 5.07 -5.48 -12.01
N ASP A 122 5.69 -5.14 -13.14
CA ASP A 122 7.14 -4.90 -13.21
C ASP A 122 7.50 -3.56 -12.54
N CYS A 123 8.19 -3.64 -11.40
CA CYS A 123 8.76 -2.50 -10.69
C CYS A 123 10.12 -2.08 -11.29
N ARG A 124 10.12 -1.72 -12.57
CA ARG A 124 11.29 -1.16 -13.23
C ARG A 124 11.26 0.36 -13.15
N GLU A 125 12.33 0.97 -12.65
CA GLU A 125 12.40 2.44 -12.54
C GLU A 125 12.26 3.11 -13.91
N GLY A 126 11.42 4.14 -13.95
CA GLY A 126 11.11 4.98 -15.10
C GLY A 126 11.20 6.47 -14.76
N ALA A 127 10.78 7.31 -15.69
CA ALA A 127 10.77 8.76 -15.50
C ALA A 127 9.66 9.18 -14.51
N PRO A 128 9.87 10.25 -13.72
CA PRO A 128 8.82 10.83 -12.91
C PRO A 128 7.57 11.18 -13.72
N ALA A 129 6.41 10.84 -13.19
CA ALA A 129 5.11 11.08 -13.81
C ALA A 129 4.13 11.65 -12.78
N PRO A 130 3.10 12.40 -13.20
CA PRO A 130 1.97 12.72 -12.32
C PRO A 130 1.34 11.43 -11.78
N PHE A 131 0.75 11.50 -10.59
CA PHE A 131 0.04 10.38 -9.99
C PHE A 131 -1.14 10.88 -9.15
N ASP A 132 -2.09 9.98 -8.90
CA ASP A 132 -3.23 10.26 -8.04
C ASP A 132 -2.79 10.61 -6.60
N PRO A 133 -3.59 11.39 -5.85
CA PRO A 133 -3.33 11.67 -4.45
C PRO A 133 -3.08 10.42 -3.60
N VAL A 134 -2.04 10.47 -2.75
CA VAL A 134 -1.74 9.42 -1.77
C VAL A 134 -2.47 9.76 -0.48
N VAL A 135 -3.43 8.91 -0.10
CA VAL A 135 -4.32 9.10 1.04
C VAL A 135 -4.21 7.98 2.08
N LEU A 136 -3.65 6.83 1.72
CA LEU A 136 -3.42 5.73 2.66
C LEU A 136 -2.05 5.92 3.33
N THR A 137 -2.01 5.89 4.66
CA THR A 137 -0.75 5.98 5.42
C THR A 137 0.07 4.68 5.35
N MET A 138 1.35 4.73 5.72
CA MET A 138 2.17 3.51 5.82
C MET A 138 1.70 2.60 6.96
N GLU A 139 1.19 3.20 8.03
CA GLU A 139 0.64 2.50 9.19
C GLU A 139 -0.60 1.68 8.82
N ASP A 140 -1.42 2.19 7.89
CA ASP A 140 -2.65 1.55 7.45
C ASP A 140 -2.42 0.43 6.42
N VAL A 141 -1.20 0.30 5.87
CA VAL A 141 -0.85 -0.77 4.91
C VAL A 141 -1.15 -2.15 5.48
N ARG A 142 -0.91 -2.35 6.78
CA ARG A 142 -1.21 -3.63 7.45
C ARG A 142 -2.70 -3.93 7.41
N TYR A 143 -3.55 -2.99 7.81
CA TYR A 143 -5.01 -3.19 7.83
C TYR A 143 -5.59 -3.39 6.43
N ALA A 144 -5.06 -2.66 5.44
CA ALA A 144 -5.43 -2.87 4.04
C ALA A 144 -5.04 -4.27 3.55
N LEU A 145 -3.84 -4.73 3.90
CA LEU A 145 -3.39 -6.08 3.55
C LEU A 145 -4.22 -7.17 4.23
N GLU A 146 -4.59 -6.97 5.49
CA GLU A 146 -5.51 -7.86 6.21
C GLU A 146 -6.81 -8.04 5.46
N PHE A 147 -7.40 -6.93 5.01
CA PHE A 147 -8.63 -6.95 4.24
C PHE A 147 -8.47 -7.68 2.90
N ILE A 148 -7.34 -7.50 2.21
CA ILE A 148 -7.02 -8.24 0.97
C ILE A 148 -6.96 -9.75 1.23
N VAL A 149 -6.21 -10.18 2.25
CA VAL A 149 -6.06 -11.60 2.57
C VAL A 149 -7.39 -12.22 2.95
N VAL A 150 -8.18 -11.56 3.80
CA VAL A 150 -9.53 -12.00 4.17
C VAL A 150 -10.42 -12.09 2.93
N GLY A 151 -10.40 -11.08 2.06
CA GLY A 151 -11.20 -11.07 0.83
C GLY A 151 -10.85 -12.23 -0.10
N ILE A 152 -9.57 -12.55 -0.25
CA ILE A 152 -9.09 -13.70 -1.05
C ILE A 152 -9.52 -15.02 -0.42
N GLU A 153 -9.34 -15.20 0.90
CA GLU A 153 -9.73 -16.44 1.58
C GLU A 153 -11.25 -16.63 1.62
N ALA A 154 -12.03 -15.56 1.80
CA ALA A 154 -13.49 -15.62 1.75
C ALA A 154 -14.03 -15.94 0.34
N GLY A 155 -13.26 -15.64 -0.71
CA GLY A 155 -13.57 -16.04 -2.09
C GLY A 155 -13.40 -17.54 -2.37
N ARG A 156 -12.78 -18.30 -1.46
CA ARG A 156 -12.64 -19.76 -1.62
C ARG A 156 -13.99 -20.43 -1.37
N ARG A 157 -14.28 -21.47 -2.16
CA ARG A 157 -15.55 -22.24 -2.08
C ARG A 157 -15.54 -23.26 -0.94
N ASP A 158 -15.07 -22.86 0.23
CA ASP A 158 -15.06 -23.66 1.44
C ASP A 158 -15.76 -22.92 2.58
N LEU A 159 -16.41 -23.69 3.46
CA LEU A 159 -17.16 -23.12 4.58
C LEU A 159 -16.15 -22.79 5.69
N MET A 160 -15.51 -21.62 5.56
CA MET A 160 -14.59 -21.08 6.57
C MET A 160 -15.36 -20.69 7.84
N LYS A 161 -14.91 -21.18 8.99
CA LYS A 161 -15.47 -20.89 10.31
C LYS A 161 -14.64 -19.81 11.02
N GLU A 162 -13.33 -19.96 10.98
CA GLU A 162 -12.39 -19.05 11.64
C GLU A 162 -11.15 -18.88 10.76
N VAL A 163 -10.58 -17.68 10.79
CA VAL A 163 -9.29 -17.37 10.15
C VAL A 163 -8.48 -16.48 11.08
N GLN A 164 -7.24 -16.87 11.30
CA GLN A 164 -6.24 -16.11 12.03
C GLN A 164 -5.04 -15.95 11.11
N PHE A 165 -4.51 -14.74 11.04
CA PHE A 165 -3.32 -14.46 10.26
C PHE A 165 -2.37 -13.53 11.01
N SER A 166 -1.10 -13.64 10.67
CA SER A 166 -0.07 -12.69 11.06
C SER A 166 0.86 -12.41 9.89
N PHE A 167 1.48 -11.23 9.92
CA PHE A 167 2.33 -10.75 8.84
C PHE A 167 3.71 -10.37 9.35
N GLU A 168 4.71 -10.85 8.63
CA GLU A 168 6.07 -10.33 8.64
C GLU A 168 6.23 -9.49 7.36
N LEU A 169 6.30 -8.17 7.52
CA LEU A 169 6.31 -7.20 6.41
C LEU A 169 7.60 -6.40 6.43
N SER A 170 8.15 -6.12 5.24
CA SER A 170 9.18 -5.11 5.05
C SER A 170 8.62 -3.70 5.30
N GLN A 171 9.50 -2.71 5.28
CA GLN A 171 9.04 -1.32 5.20
C GLN A 171 8.32 -1.09 3.86
N PRO A 172 7.17 -0.39 3.84
CA PRO A 172 6.49 -0.04 2.60
C PRO A 172 7.30 0.95 1.76
N GLU A 173 7.39 0.70 0.46
CA GLU A 173 7.92 1.63 -0.53
C GLU A 173 6.80 2.19 -1.38
N LEU A 174 6.83 3.49 -1.72
CA LEU A 174 5.84 4.07 -2.62
C LEU A 174 6.27 3.87 -4.08
N TRP A 175 5.45 3.15 -4.84
CA TRP A 175 5.62 2.98 -6.27
C TRP A 175 4.42 3.56 -7.02
N VAL A 176 4.69 4.36 -8.04
CA VAL A 176 3.69 4.78 -9.02
C VAL A 176 3.70 3.76 -10.16
N LEU A 177 2.56 3.13 -10.39
CA LEU A 177 2.34 2.11 -11.41
C LEU A 177 1.38 2.61 -12.50
N PRO A 178 1.31 1.95 -13.68
CA PRO A 178 0.43 2.35 -14.78
C PRO A 178 -1.06 2.26 -14.46
#